data_AF-A0A518C7A8-F1
#
_entry.id   AF-A0A518C7A8-F1
#
_cell.length_a   1.000
_cell.length_b   1.000
_cell.length_c   1.000
_cell.angle_alpha   90.00
_cell.angle_beta   90.00
_cell.angle_gamma   90.00
#
_symmetry.space_group_name_H-M   'P 1'
#
loop_
_entity.id
_entity.type
_entity.pdbx_description
1 polymer ?
#
loop_
_entity_poly.entity_id
_entity_poly.type
_entity_poly.pdbx_seq_one_letter_code
_entity_poly.pdbx_strand_id
1 'polypeptide(L)'
;MAKDAKLRWHDDPKRAAGGRWKKKYKGKTFYFGEVSSKSDKDGYLRACEAFEIWRAKIDLGLDASKPHQAEYLQEIQFRQQALEILDLEPSSKAEWERPLLQDELAQLQKELKKAKPEKPQTMHRYRRESWKSKIEVLEKHKEYSGKRTMKTETVQHHVDEFLETQRNRVGAGLKPGSFKSINDRLPHFANQFGSLNVDEINGRTLANFQSWLHAQMGSGRFSSRFADQILKQAIGFVKHLYRTEVIDQLPRNIDTLRIEVEDPDIEIFTKEEIKTLLEGPGAERTKLYLLLMLNCGYYASDLSELRQDEVDWNEGRIKRKRTKTRKHKQVPETDFKLWDKTFELLKKYRSSDKEWALTNDEGRQLVRRAVTDDGKVSTTNNVTKAYERFTKRTKVEKPKALMLLRKTAATELAKKHKDCVDYFLGHAPTKLSDKRYVIPDHADFDLAVKWLGEQFEQKTDR
;
A
#
# COMPACT_ATOMS: atom_id res chain seq x y z
N MET A 1 19.14 12.77 49.59
CA MET A 1 18.53 12.31 50.86
C MET A 1 18.02 13.53 51.61
N ALA A 2 16.71 13.57 51.90
CA ALA A 2 16.12 14.68 52.65
C ALA A 2 16.79 14.80 54.02
N LYS A 3 17.14 16.02 54.46
CA LYS A 3 17.67 16.25 55.81
C LYS A 3 16.72 15.61 56.82
N ASP A 4 17.21 14.65 57.60
CA ASP A 4 16.44 13.97 58.64
C ASP A 4 15.68 15.00 59.48
N ALA A 5 14.35 14.94 59.43
CA ALA A 5 13.50 15.82 60.22
C ALA A 5 13.69 15.44 61.69
N LYS A 6 14.64 16.07 62.39
CA LYS A 6 14.88 15.84 63.82
C LYS A 6 13.61 16.20 64.62
N LEU A 7 12.80 15.20 64.94
CA LEU A 7 11.66 15.28 65.86
C LEU A 7 12.19 15.21 67.29
N ARG A 8 11.54 15.89 68.23
CA ARG A 8 11.88 15.81 69.66
C ARG A 8 10.78 15.08 70.40
N TRP A 9 11.14 14.15 71.27
CA TRP A 9 10.19 13.55 72.21
C TRP A 9 9.77 14.61 73.24
N HIS A 10 8.50 14.61 73.58
CA HIS A 10 7.92 15.50 74.58
C HIS A 10 7.15 14.65 75.57
N ASP A 11 7.69 14.54 76.79
CA ASP A 11 7.08 13.76 77.86
C ASP A 11 5.71 14.34 78.23
N ASP A 12 4.73 13.44 78.32
CA ASP A 12 3.35 13.77 78.67
C ASP A 12 2.83 12.64 79.57
N PRO A 13 3.00 12.76 80.90
CA PRO A 13 2.71 11.69 81.85
C PRO A 13 1.22 11.33 81.91
N LYS A 14 0.35 12.12 81.28
CA LYS A 14 -1.09 11.83 81.18
C LYS A 14 -1.43 10.86 80.05
N ARG A 15 -0.48 10.53 79.18
CA ARG A 15 -0.68 9.57 78.07
C ARG A 15 -0.10 8.20 78.42
N ALA A 16 -0.82 7.14 78.04
CA ALA A 16 -0.38 5.76 78.26
C ALA A 16 1.01 5.44 77.65
N ALA A 17 1.39 6.14 76.58
CA ALA A 17 2.68 5.98 75.91
C ALA A 17 3.83 6.83 76.51
N GLY A 18 3.62 7.52 77.63
CA GLY A 18 4.63 8.35 78.32
C GLY A 18 4.97 9.69 77.64
N GLY A 19 4.57 9.92 76.39
CA GLY A 19 4.83 11.16 75.68
C GLY A 19 4.38 11.15 74.22
N ARG A 20 4.92 12.07 73.41
CA ARG A 20 4.65 12.21 71.98
C ARG A 20 5.79 12.90 71.24
N TRP A 21 5.94 12.59 69.96
CA TRP A 21 6.87 13.29 69.07
C TRP A 21 6.34 14.68 68.72
N LYS A 22 7.22 15.68 68.73
CA LYS A 22 6.89 17.09 68.52
C LYS A 22 7.83 17.76 67.53
N LYS A 23 7.27 18.59 66.64
CA LYS A 23 8.04 19.48 65.75
C LYS A 23 7.28 20.77 65.47
N LYS A 24 7.97 21.91 65.56
CA LYS A 24 7.45 23.19 65.05
C LYS A 24 7.87 23.37 63.60
N TYR A 25 6.94 23.73 62.73
CA TYR A 25 7.18 24.03 61.32
C TYR A 25 6.25 25.15 60.87
N LYS A 26 6.82 26.23 60.30
CA LYS A 26 6.09 27.43 59.83
C LYS A 26 5.03 27.94 60.82
N GLY A 27 5.40 28.07 62.10
CA GLY A 27 4.52 28.57 63.17
C GLY A 27 3.49 27.57 63.71
N LYS A 28 3.25 26.44 63.03
CA LYS A 28 2.36 25.37 63.50
C LYS A 28 3.16 24.28 64.22
N THR A 29 2.53 23.62 65.19
CA THR A 29 3.16 22.53 65.95
C THR A 29 2.54 21.20 65.57
N PHE A 30 3.36 20.28 65.07
CA PHE A 30 3.03 18.89 64.84
C PHE A 30 3.22 18.08 66.12
N TYR A 31 2.25 17.22 66.41
CA TYR A 31 2.29 16.25 67.50
C TYR A 31 1.91 14.88 66.94
N PHE A 32 2.69 13.84 67.28
CA PHE A 32 2.40 12.46 66.91
C PHE A 32 2.54 11.57 68.14
N GLY A 33 1.43 10.97 68.57
CA GLY A 33 1.36 10.18 69.82
C GLY A 33 0.79 8.78 69.63
N GLU A 34 0.60 8.33 68.40
CA GLU A 34 0.18 6.94 68.09
C GLU A 34 1.42 6.04 68.07
N VAL A 35 1.87 5.64 69.26
CA VAL A 35 3.05 4.79 69.44
C VAL A 35 2.61 3.40 69.87
N SER A 36 1.92 2.67 68.99
CA SER A 36 1.70 1.22 69.17
C SER A 36 2.78 0.40 68.45
N SER A 37 4.04 0.87 68.50
CA SER A 37 5.18 0.17 67.91
C SER A 37 5.92 -0.64 68.95
N LYS A 38 6.50 -1.77 68.52
CA LYS A 38 7.27 -2.68 69.38
C LYS A 38 8.65 -2.11 69.76
N SER A 39 9.09 -1.02 69.12
CA SER A 39 10.36 -0.35 69.39
C SER A 39 10.26 1.18 69.25
N ASP A 40 11.15 1.90 69.93
CA ASP A 40 11.29 3.37 69.84
C ASP A 40 11.70 3.82 68.44
N LYS A 41 12.54 3.02 67.77
CA LYS A 41 13.02 3.28 66.41
C LYS A 41 11.86 3.29 65.41
N ASP A 42 10.98 2.29 65.50
CA ASP A 42 9.80 2.21 64.63
C ASP A 42 8.80 3.34 64.92
N GLY A 43 8.66 3.71 66.20
CA GLY A 43 7.85 4.85 66.62
C GLY A 43 8.36 6.18 66.05
N TYR A 44 9.67 6.38 66.04
CA TYR A 44 10.31 7.55 65.43
C TYR A 44 10.11 7.60 63.91
N LEU A 45 10.32 6.49 63.21
CA LEU A 45 10.16 6.43 61.74
C LEU A 45 8.73 6.78 61.32
N ARG A 46 7.71 6.20 61.98
CA ARG A 46 6.30 6.53 61.71
C ARG A 46 5.99 7.99 61.99
N ALA A 47 6.57 8.56 63.05
CA ALA A 47 6.41 9.97 63.36
C ALA A 47 7.05 10.87 62.28
N CYS A 48 8.18 10.47 61.70
CA CYS A 48 8.81 11.17 60.57
C CYS A 48 7.93 11.12 59.31
N GLU A 49 7.38 9.96 58.95
CA GLU A 49 6.45 9.82 57.82
C GLU A 49 5.19 10.68 58.01
N ALA A 50 4.57 10.61 59.18
CA ALA A 50 3.41 11.42 59.52
C ALA A 50 3.74 12.92 59.51
N PHE A 51 4.94 13.31 59.93
CA PHE A 51 5.40 14.70 59.84
C PHE A 51 5.54 15.17 58.40
N GLU A 52 6.06 14.34 57.49
CA GLU A 52 6.20 14.69 56.07
C GLU A 52 4.85 14.91 55.40
N ILE A 53 3.87 14.03 55.66
CA ILE A 53 2.49 14.18 55.17
C ILE A 53 1.86 15.46 55.73
N TRP A 54 2.00 15.70 57.03
CA TRP A 54 1.47 16.90 57.68
C TRP A 54 2.16 18.16 57.16
N ARG A 55 3.48 18.14 56.96
CA ARG A 55 4.27 19.24 56.39
C ARG A 55 3.76 19.60 55.01
N ALA A 56 3.56 18.61 54.14
CA ALA A 56 2.99 18.80 52.81
C ALA A 56 1.59 19.45 52.88
N LYS A 57 0.73 19.03 53.82
CA LYS A 57 -0.59 19.67 54.04
C LYS A 57 -0.48 21.11 54.51
N ILE A 58 0.47 21.43 55.39
CA ILE A 58 0.72 22.81 55.83
C ILE A 58 1.27 23.65 54.68
N ASP A 59 2.17 23.10 53.87
CA ASP A 59 2.70 23.78 52.69
C ASP A 59 1.61 24.05 51.65
N LEU A 60 0.78 23.05 51.34
CA LEU A 60 -0.39 23.19 50.46
C LEU A 60 -1.41 24.21 50.99
N GLY A 61 -1.72 24.17 52.29
CA GLY A 61 -2.68 25.10 52.91
C GLY A 61 -2.15 26.53 53.02
N LEU A 62 -0.84 26.71 53.21
CA LEU A 62 -0.20 28.02 53.20
C LEU A 62 -0.13 28.58 51.78
N ASP A 63 0.16 27.74 50.79
CA ASP A 63 0.15 28.15 49.40
C ASP A 63 -1.25 28.57 48.97
N ALA A 64 -2.29 27.80 49.29
CA ALA A 64 -3.70 28.14 49.03
C ALA A 64 -4.17 29.44 49.72
N SER A 65 -3.50 29.86 50.80
CA SER A 65 -3.79 31.10 51.52
C SER A 65 -3.03 32.32 51.00
N LYS A 66 -2.13 32.15 50.02
CA LYS A 66 -1.41 33.29 49.43
C LYS A 66 -2.41 34.16 48.66
N PRO A 67 -2.45 35.47 48.91
CA PRO A 67 -3.28 36.37 48.11
C PRO A 67 -2.87 36.24 46.63
N HIS A 68 -3.83 36.34 45.72
CA HIS A 68 -3.61 36.33 44.26
C HIS A 68 -2.98 35.06 43.66
N GLN A 69 -2.84 33.96 44.41
CA GLN A 69 -2.17 32.75 43.91
C GLN A 69 -2.80 32.21 42.61
N ALA A 70 -4.13 32.14 42.56
CA ALA A 70 -4.86 31.70 41.38
C ALA A 70 -4.61 32.60 40.17
N GLU A 71 -4.55 33.92 40.38
CA GLU A 71 -4.26 34.90 39.32
C GLU A 71 -2.84 34.70 38.78
N TYR A 72 -1.84 34.45 39.64
CA TYR A 72 -0.48 34.12 39.18
C TYR A 72 -0.41 32.83 38.37
N LEU A 73 -1.08 31.77 38.82
CA LEU A 73 -1.07 30.48 38.12
C LEU A 73 -1.67 30.62 36.71
N GLN A 74 -2.77 31.37 36.58
CA GLN A 74 -3.38 31.69 35.29
C GLN A 74 -2.42 32.49 34.39
N GLU A 75 -1.77 33.52 34.92
CA GLU A 75 -0.83 34.35 34.14
C GLU A 75 0.44 33.58 33.72
N ILE A 76 0.94 32.69 34.58
CA ILE A 76 2.07 31.79 34.28
C ILE A 76 1.69 30.82 33.17
N GLN A 77 0.55 30.12 33.31
CA GLN A 77 0.06 29.19 32.31
C GLN A 77 -0.13 29.87 30.95
N PHE A 78 -0.72 31.07 30.94
CA PHE A 78 -0.92 31.85 29.73
C PHE A 78 0.39 32.16 29.00
N ARG A 79 1.46 32.53 29.72
CA ARG A 79 2.77 32.83 29.12
C ARG A 79 3.52 31.58 28.66
N GLN A 80 3.33 30.45 29.34
CA GLN A 80 3.84 29.16 28.88
C GLN A 80 3.19 28.74 27.56
N GLN A 81 1.86 28.89 27.44
CA GLN A 81 1.14 28.62 26.18
C GLN A 81 1.59 29.57 25.05
N ALA A 82 1.81 30.85 25.36
CA ALA A 82 2.34 31.81 24.39
C ALA A 82 3.74 31.44 23.89
N LEU A 83 4.64 31.01 24.79
CA LEU A 83 5.98 30.53 24.42
C LEU A 83 5.91 29.29 23.53
N GLU A 84 5.01 28.35 23.83
CA GLU A 84 4.81 27.15 23.03
C GLU A 84 4.37 27.48 21.58
N ILE A 85 3.54 28.50 21.40
CA ILE A 85 3.15 28.96 20.06
C ILE A 85 4.36 29.55 19.31
N LEU A 86 5.23 30.29 20.00
CA LEU A 86 6.47 30.82 19.40
C LEU A 86 7.45 29.72 19.00
N ASP A 87 7.39 28.53 19.61
CA ASP A 87 8.15 27.36 19.18
C ASP A 87 7.59 26.75 17.89
N LEU A 88 6.28 26.83 17.67
CA LEU A 88 5.60 26.27 16.50
C LEU A 88 5.58 27.21 15.29
N GLU A 89 5.62 28.52 15.51
CA GLU A 89 5.63 29.55 14.48
C GLU A 89 6.92 30.40 14.50
N PRO A 90 8.08 29.86 14.07
CA PRO A 90 9.30 30.65 13.97
C PRO A 90 9.07 31.82 13.01
N SER A 91 9.14 33.03 13.54
CA SER A 91 8.99 34.28 12.78
C SER A 91 10.00 35.30 13.30
N SER A 92 10.32 36.31 12.50
CA SER A 92 11.12 37.45 12.97
C SER A 92 10.50 38.13 14.20
N LYS A 93 9.17 37.98 14.37
CA LYS A 93 8.45 38.42 15.56
C LYS A 93 8.72 37.56 16.80
N ALA A 94 8.86 36.25 16.60
CA ALA A 94 9.16 35.29 17.66
C ALA A 94 10.53 35.52 18.31
N GLU A 95 11.52 35.97 17.54
CA GLU A 95 12.89 36.19 18.02
C GLU A 95 12.96 37.26 19.12
N TRP A 96 12.15 38.32 19.03
CA TRP A 96 12.13 39.38 20.05
C TRP A 96 11.06 39.18 21.13
N GLU A 97 9.93 38.52 20.84
CA GLU A 97 8.88 38.28 21.84
C GLU A 97 9.25 37.19 22.86
N ARG A 98 10.06 36.21 22.45
CA ARG A 98 10.48 35.08 23.27
C ARG A 98 11.26 35.50 24.53
N PRO A 99 12.37 36.26 24.46
CA PRO A 99 13.12 36.65 25.66
C PRO A 99 12.25 37.47 26.61
N LEU A 100 11.39 38.36 26.09
CA LEU A 100 10.46 39.15 26.89
C LEU A 100 9.46 38.27 27.68
N LEU A 101 8.86 37.26 27.03
CA LEU A 101 7.95 36.32 27.69
C LEU A 101 8.67 35.43 28.72
N GLN A 102 9.92 35.04 28.45
CA GLN A 102 10.73 34.28 29.40
C GLN A 102 11.06 35.11 30.65
N ASP A 103 11.40 36.39 30.48
CA ASP A 103 11.66 37.32 31.58
C ASP A 103 10.40 37.57 32.41
N GLU A 104 9.26 37.82 31.76
CA GLU A 104 7.96 37.97 32.43
C GLU A 104 7.59 36.71 33.22
N LEU A 105 7.78 35.52 32.64
CA LEU A 105 7.50 34.25 33.29
C LEU A 105 8.40 34.05 34.52
N ALA A 106 9.70 34.34 34.39
CA ALA A 106 10.65 34.26 35.49
C ALA A 106 10.30 35.25 36.62
N GLN A 107 9.86 36.45 36.28
CA GLN A 107 9.41 37.45 37.24
C GLN A 107 8.14 36.98 37.97
N LEU A 108 7.13 36.48 37.26
CA LEU A 108 5.90 35.95 37.87
C LEU A 108 6.20 34.79 38.83
N GLN A 109 7.08 33.86 38.43
CA GLN A 109 7.49 32.74 39.27
C GLN A 109 8.28 33.18 40.51
N LYS A 110 9.11 34.22 40.38
CA LYS A 110 9.86 34.82 41.50
C LYS A 110 8.91 35.51 42.48
N GLU A 111 7.95 36.29 41.98
CA GLU A 111 6.95 36.99 42.79
C GLU A 111 6.03 36.02 43.53
N LEU A 112 5.55 34.95 42.87
CA LEU A 112 4.71 33.90 43.49
C LEU A 112 5.37 33.21 44.69
N LYS A 113 6.72 33.22 44.77
CA LYS A 113 7.48 32.66 45.90
C LYS A 113 7.49 33.58 47.13
N LYS A 114 7.11 34.86 47.01
CA LYS A 114 7.00 35.77 48.15
C LYS A 114 5.92 35.31 49.12
N ALA A 115 6.10 35.62 50.41
CA ALA A 115 5.13 35.27 51.45
C ALA A 115 3.77 35.99 51.27
N LYS A 116 3.81 37.20 50.71
CA LYS A 116 2.64 38.01 50.35
C LYS A 116 2.92 38.61 48.96
N PRO A 117 2.62 37.89 47.87
CA PRO A 117 2.81 38.43 46.53
C PRO A 117 1.83 39.57 46.29
N GLU A 118 2.27 40.59 45.55
CA GLU A 118 1.38 41.65 45.06
C GLU A 118 0.46 41.10 43.97
N LYS A 119 -0.57 41.85 43.56
CA LYS A 119 -1.42 41.41 42.44
C LYS A 119 -0.55 41.30 41.16
N PRO A 120 -0.58 40.17 40.41
CA PRO A 120 0.26 40.02 39.23
C PRO A 120 -0.09 41.09 38.20
N GLN A 121 0.93 41.70 37.58
CA GLN A 121 0.71 42.56 36.43
C GLN A 121 0.18 41.72 35.27
N THR A 122 -1.06 41.99 34.88
CA THR A 122 -1.65 41.37 33.70
C THR A 122 -0.97 41.91 32.46
N MET A 123 -0.73 41.04 31.48
CA MET A 123 -0.24 41.46 30.17
C MET A 123 -1.14 42.55 29.59
N HIS A 124 -0.54 43.54 28.91
CA HIS A 124 -1.30 44.64 28.29
C HIS A 124 -2.44 44.10 27.44
N ARG A 125 -3.65 44.68 27.59
CA ARG A 125 -4.91 44.15 27.03
C ARG A 125 -4.80 43.72 25.57
N TYR A 126 -4.28 44.60 24.69
CA TYR A 126 -4.12 44.29 23.26
C TYR A 126 -3.18 43.11 22.99
N ARG A 127 -2.09 43.00 23.75
CA ARG A 127 -1.14 41.88 23.61
C ARG A 127 -1.78 40.57 24.09
N ARG A 128 -2.58 40.62 25.16
CA ARG A 128 -3.32 39.48 25.69
C ARG A 128 -4.39 38.98 24.71
N GLU A 129 -5.16 39.87 24.09
CA GLU A 129 -6.18 39.51 23.10
C GLU A 129 -5.57 38.84 21.87
N SER A 130 -4.42 39.34 21.39
CA SER A 130 -3.68 38.71 20.28
C SER A 130 -3.23 37.28 20.62
N TRP A 131 -2.77 37.03 21.84
CA TRP A 131 -2.35 35.70 22.28
C TRP A 131 -3.51 34.74 22.51
N LYS A 132 -4.65 35.21 23.04
CA LYS A 132 -5.83 34.36 23.26
C LYS A 132 -6.29 33.67 21.98
N SER A 133 -6.40 34.41 20.88
CA SER A 133 -6.79 33.83 19.59
C SER A 133 -5.82 32.76 19.11
N LYS A 134 -4.51 32.96 19.31
CA LYS A 134 -3.50 31.95 18.95
C LYS A 134 -3.50 30.73 19.87
N ILE A 135 -3.76 30.92 21.17
CA ILE A 135 -3.88 29.83 22.15
C ILE A 135 -5.10 28.95 21.85
N GLU A 136 -6.24 29.54 21.48
CA GLU A 136 -7.42 28.77 21.04
C GLU A 136 -7.13 27.92 19.80
N VAL A 137 -6.33 28.44 18.86
CA VAL A 137 -5.86 27.68 17.69
C VAL A 137 -4.91 26.56 18.11
N LEU A 138 -3.99 26.81 19.05
CA LEU A 138 -3.09 25.80 19.60
C LEU A 138 -3.86 24.67 20.28
N GLU A 139 -4.87 24.98 21.10
CA GLU A 139 -5.68 23.99 21.81
C GLU A 139 -6.46 23.12 20.83
N LYS A 140 -7.06 23.71 19.80
CA LYS A 140 -7.67 22.96 18.70
C LYS A 140 -6.63 22.11 17.97
N HIS A 141 -5.47 22.66 17.66
CA HIS A 141 -4.40 21.91 17.01
C HIS A 141 -3.93 20.73 17.88
N LYS A 142 -3.81 20.89 19.20
CA LYS A 142 -3.48 19.80 20.14
C LYS A 142 -4.58 18.74 20.22
N GLU A 143 -5.84 19.13 20.14
CA GLU A 143 -6.97 18.20 20.04
C GLU A 143 -6.88 17.36 18.76
N TYR A 144 -6.48 17.97 17.64
CA TYR A 144 -6.26 17.27 16.37
C TYR A 144 -4.94 16.49 16.30
N SER A 145 -3.85 16.98 16.90
CA SER A 145 -2.49 16.41 16.83
C SER A 145 -2.15 15.49 18.00
N GLY A 146 -2.99 15.43 19.04
CA GLY A 146 -2.82 14.56 20.21
C GLY A 146 -2.94 13.07 19.91
N LYS A 147 -3.43 12.70 18.73
CA LYS A 147 -3.29 11.34 18.18
C LYS A 147 -2.05 11.30 17.30
N ARG A 148 -0.86 11.15 17.90
CA ARG A 148 0.33 10.73 17.15
C ARG A 148 0.01 9.35 16.58
N THR A 149 -0.41 9.27 15.33
CA THR A 149 -0.63 8.01 14.62
C THR A 149 0.59 7.13 14.84
N MET A 150 0.41 5.99 15.51
CA MET A 150 1.53 5.09 15.68
C MET A 150 1.98 4.66 14.29
N LYS A 151 3.29 4.46 14.08
CA LYS A 151 3.80 4.06 12.75
C LYS A 151 3.06 2.84 12.20
N THR A 152 2.64 1.94 13.10
CA THR A 152 1.86 0.73 12.83
C THR A 152 0.39 0.96 12.46
N GLU A 153 -0.15 2.14 12.70
CA GLU A 153 -1.53 2.51 12.36
C GLU A 153 -1.61 3.29 11.04
N THR A 154 -0.48 3.51 10.38
CA THR A 154 -0.43 4.30 9.15
C THR A 154 -0.84 3.48 7.93
N VAL A 155 -1.42 4.14 6.92
CA VAL A 155 -1.70 3.51 5.63
C VAL A 155 -0.43 2.91 5.01
N GLN A 156 0.71 3.58 5.12
CA GLN A 156 1.99 3.07 4.60
C GLN A 156 2.34 1.72 5.22
N HIS A 157 2.23 1.59 6.54
CA HIS A 157 2.55 0.34 7.23
C HIS A 157 1.68 -0.82 6.74
N HIS A 158 0.37 -0.61 6.63
CA HIS A 158 -0.53 -1.66 6.16
C HIS A 158 -0.36 -1.95 4.66
N VAL A 159 0.04 -0.97 3.84
CA VAL A 159 0.42 -1.24 2.45
C VAL A 159 1.65 -2.14 2.40
N ASP A 160 2.68 -1.88 3.21
CA ASP A 160 3.89 -2.70 3.25
C ASP A 160 3.59 -4.13 3.71
N GLU A 161 2.78 -4.29 4.77
CA GLU A 161 2.32 -5.59 5.26
C GLU A 161 1.49 -6.35 4.22
N PHE A 162 0.59 -5.64 3.52
CA PHE A 162 -0.20 -6.23 2.44
C PHE A 162 0.67 -6.69 1.28
N LEU A 163 1.65 -5.88 0.87
CA LEU A 163 2.59 -6.23 -0.19
C LEU A 163 3.43 -7.45 0.19
N GLU A 164 3.92 -7.53 1.42
CA GLU A 164 4.65 -8.70 1.91
C GLU A 164 3.76 -9.95 1.94
N THR A 165 2.51 -9.82 2.36
CA THR A 165 1.53 -10.91 2.28
C THR A 165 1.32 -11.36 0.83
N GLN A 166 1.17 -10.43 -0.12
CA GLN A 166 1.04 -10.80 -1.54
C GLN A 166 2.32 -11.43 -2.09
N ARG A 167 3.50 -11.01 -1.63
CA ARG A 167 4.78 -11.61 -1.99
C ARG A 167 4.84 -13.06 -1.54
N ASN A 168 4.50 -13.35 -0.29
CA ASN A 168 4.48 -14.71 0.27
C ASN A 168 3.48 -15.60 -0.47
N ARG A 169 2.35 -15.05 -0.92
CA ARG A 169 1.39 -15.78 -1.75
C ARG A 169 1.92 -16.22 -3.11
N VAL A 170 3.03 -15.64 -3.61
CA VAL A 170 3.66 -16.11 -4.85
C VAL A 170 4.14 -17.55 -4.70
N GLY A 171 4.76 -17.90 -3.57
CA GLY A 171 5.14 -19.29 -3.25
C GLY A 171 3.93 -20.22 -3.09
N ALA A 172 2.77 -19.67 -2.66
CA ALA A 172 1.50 -20.39 -2.54
C ALA A 172 0.64 -20.39 -3.83
N GLY A 173 1.18 -19.93 -4.96
CA GLY A 173 0.53 -20.04 -6.28
C GLY A 173 -0.04 -18.74 -6.87
N LEU A 174 0.16 -17.58 -6.23
CA LEU A 174 -0.07 -16.29 -6.89
C LEU A 174 0.95 -16.10 -8.03
N LYS A 175 0.50 -15.68 -9.21
CA LYS A 175 1.40 -15.47 -10.34
C LYS A 175 2.31 -14.26 -10.07
N PRO A 176 3.63 -14.33 -10.33
CA PRO A 176 4.54 -13.19 -10.15
C PRO A 176 4.09 -11.92 -10.89
N GLY A 177 3.50 -12.05 -12.09
CA GLY A 177 2.95 -10.90 -12.82
C GLY A 177 1.74 -10.23 -12.15
N SER A 178 0.95 -10.99 -11.40
CA SER A 178 -0.14 -10.44 -10.57
C SER A 178 0.43 -9.66 -9.40
N PHE A 179 1.42 -10.21 -8.69
CA PHE A 179 2.12 -9.51 -7.62
C PHE A 179 2.78 -8.22 -8.13
N LYS A 180 3.52 -8.26 -9.24
CA LYS A 180 4.11 -7.07 -9.89
C LYS A 180 3.09 -5.96 -10.08
N SER A 181 1.90 -6.32 -10.58
CA SER A 181 0.83 -5.37 -10.84
C SER A 181 0.28 -4.70 -9.57
N ILE A 182 0.30 -5.40 -8.43
CA ILE A 182 -0.09 -4.85 -7.13
C ILE A 182 1.05 -3.96 -6.61
N ASN A 183 2.28 -4.49 -6.61
CA ASN A 183 3.49 -3.84 -6.12
C ASN A 183 3.83 -2.53 -6.86
N ASP A 184 3.57 -2.46 -8.17
CA ASP A 184 3.84 -1.23 -8.94
C ASP A 184 2.76 -0.15 -8.73
N ARG A 185 1.53 -0.55 -8.37
CA ARG A 185 0.37 0.35 -8.40
C ARG A 185 -0.04 0.86 -7.04
N LEU A 186 -0.03 0.00 -6.02
CA LEU A 186 -0.45 0.37 -4.68
C LEU A 186 0.41 1.48 -4.03
N PRO A 187 1.73 1.60 -4.31
CA PRO A 187 2.53 2.72 -3.83
C PRO A 187 2.00 4.10 -4.26
N HIS A 188 1.24 4.22 -5.35
CA HIS A 188 0.60 5.50 -5.68
C HIS A 188 -0.42 5.94 -4.63
N PHE A 189 -1.15 5.00 -4.04
CA PHE A 189 -2.08 5.28 -2.94
C PHE A 189 -1.32 5.64 -1.66
N ALA A 190 -0.29 4.85 -1.32
CA ALA A 190 0.55 5.11 -0.16
C ALA A 190 1.32 6.44 -0.26
N ASN A 191 1.77 6.84 -1.45
CA ASN A 191 2.42 8.14 -1.64
C ASN A 191 1.48 9.33 -1.40
N GLN A 192 0.15 9.14 -1.52
CA GLN A 192 -0.83 10.19 -1.25
C GLN A 192 -1.32 10.20 0.19
N PHE A 193 -1.48 9.02 0.81
CA PHE A 193 -2.12 8.90 2.12
C PHE A 193 -1.25 8.14 3.14
N GLY A 194 0.03 7.93 2.88
CA GLY A 194 0.86 7.00 3.64
C GLY A 194 1.02 7.36 5.11
N SER A 195 0.98 8.65 5.45
CA SER A 195 1.02 9.14 6.84
C SER A 195 -0.35 9.21 7.51
N LEU A 196 -1.44 8.99 6.77
CA LEU A 196 -2.81 8.98 7.30
C LEU A 196 -2.97 7.78 8.24
N ASN A 197 -3.73 7.94 9.32
CA ASN A 197 -4.17 6.79 10.11
C ASN A 197 -5.14 5.94 9.27
N VAL A 198 -5.02 4.62 9.33
CA VAL A 198 -5.83 3.69 8.54
C VAL A 198 -7.34 3.83 8.83
N ASP A 199 -7.71 4.16 10.07
CA ASP A 199 -9.10 4.39 10.49
C ASP A 199 -9.73 5.64 9.85
N GLU A 200 -8.90 6.55 9.33
CA GLU A 200 -9.34 7.75 8.64
C GLU A 200 -9.64 7.50 7.16
N ILE A 201 -9.43 6.28 6.64
CA ILE A 201 -9.87 5.91 5.29
C ILE A 201 -11.39 5.89 5.24
N ASN A 202 -11.97 6.90 4.59
CA ASN A 202 -13.41 7.01 4.39
C ASN A 202 -13.73 7.37 2.93
N GLY A 203 -15.01 7.64 2.64
CA GLY A 203 -15.43 7.94 1.27
C GLY A 203 -14.80 9.20 0.68
N ARG A 204 -14.48 10.19 1.51
CA ARG A 204 -13.78 11.42 1.10
C ARG A 204 -12.34 11.12 0.72
N THR A 205 -11.65 10.27 1.48
CA THR A 205 -10.27 9.85 1.17
C THR A 205 -10.20 9.22 -0.22
N LEU A 206 -11.13 8.30 -0.54
CA LEU A 206 -11.15 7.65 -1.86
C LEU A 206 -11.60 8.58 -2.99
N ALA A 207 -12.55 9.49 -2.74
CA ALA A 207 -12.92 10.51 -3.72
C ALA A 207 -11.75 11.45 -4.03
N ASN A 208 -10.99 11.86 -3.01
CA ASN A 208 -9.78 12.67 -3.18
C ASN A 208 -8.73 11.91 -3.99
N PHE A 209 -8.56 10.60 -3.76
CA PHE A 209 -7.64 9.79 -4.55
C PHE A 209 -8.06 9.71 -6.03
N GLN A 210 -9.35 9.52 -6.30
CA GLN A 210 -9.89 9.53 -7.66
C GLN A 210 -9.67 10.88 -8.34
N SER A 211 -9.93 11.99 -7.66
CA SER A 211 -9.65 13.34 -8.16
C SER A 211 -8.16 13.54 -8.47
N TRP A 212 -7.26 13.04 -7.61
CA TRP A 212 -5.82 13.07 -7.88
C TRP A 212 -5.46 12.27 -9.14
N LEU A 213 -6.06 11.08 -9.33
CA LEU A 213 -5.86 10.28 -10.55
C LEU A 213 -6.35 11.02 -11.80
N HIS A 214 -7.51 11.69 -11.74
CA HIS A 214 -7.99 12.54 -12.83
C HIS A 214 -7.03 13.70 -13.13
N ALA A 215 -6.45 14.33 -12.10
CA ALA A 215 -5.44 15.38 -12.30
C ALA A 215 -4.17 14.82 -12.98
N GLN A 216 -3.72 13.61 -12.63
CA GLN A 216 -2.59 12.96 -13.31
C GLN A 216 -2.91 12.55 -14.76
N MET A 217 -4.18 12.26 -15.06
CA MET A 217 -4.64 12.04 -16.43
C MET A 217 -4.68 13.36 -17.22
N GLY A 218 -5.21 14.43 -16.64
CA GLY A 218 -5.25 15.76 -17.26
C GLY A 218 -3.86 16.34 -17.56
N SER A 219 -2.83 15.95 -16.79
CA SER A 219 -1.44 16.31 -17.06
C SER A 219 -0.72 15.42 -18.07
N GLY A 220 -1.39 14.38 -18.59
CA GLY A 220 -0.80 13.40 -19.51
C GLY A 220 0.17 12.40 -18.85
N ARG A 221 0.34 12.44 -17.52
CA ARG A 221 1.22 11.52 -16.81
C ARG A 221 0.67 10.10 -16.80
N PHE A 222 -0.65 9.94 -16.65
CA PHE A 222 -1.33 8.65 -16.64
C PHE A 222 -2.32 8.52 -17.80
N SER A 223 -2.37 7.34 -18.42
CA SER A 223 -3.50 6.96 -19.26
C SER A 223 -4.70 6.60 -18.40
N SER A 224 -5.92 6.75 -18.95
CA SER A 224 -7.17 6.37 -18.24
C SER A 224 -7.11 4.92 -17.74
N ARG A 225 -6.67 3.99 -18.59
CA ARG A 225 -6.55 2.57 -18.23
C ARG A 225 -5.56 2.33 -17.08
N PHE A 226 -4.44 3.05 -17.05
CA PHE A 226 -3.47 2.90 -15.96
C PHE A 226 -4.03 3.45 -14.64
N ALA A 227 -4.67 4.61 -14.69
CA ALA A 227 -5.33 5.22 -13.54
C ALA A 227 -6.46 4.34 -12.98
N ASP A 228 -7.32 3.77 -13.84
CA ASP A 228 -8.36 2.79 -13.45
C ASP A 228 -7.74 1.57 -12.74
N GLN A 229 -6.62 1.06 -13.24
CA GLN A 229 -5.94 -0.05 -12.59
C GLN A 229 -5.35 0.32 -11.23
N ILE A 230 -4.82 1.54 -11.06
CA ILE A 230 -4.35 2.04 -9.76
C ILE A 230 -5.53 2.13 -8.79
N LEU A 231 -6.64 2.75 -9.20
CA LEU A 231 -7.85 2.88 -8.39
C LEU A 231 -8.38 1.51 -7.95
N LYS A 232 -8.45 0.54 -8.86
CA LYS A 232 -8.88 -0.84 -8.56
C LYS A 232 -7.96 -1.54 -7.55
N GLN A 233 -6.64 -1.30 -7.61
CA GLN A 233 -5.73 -1.85 -6.59
C GLN A 233 -5.94 -1.19 -5.22
N ALA A 234 -6.12 0.13 -5.17
CA ALA A 234 -6.42 0.83 -3.93
C ALA A 234 -7.75 0.37 -3.31
N ILE A 235 -8.82 0.25 -4.11
CA ILE A 235 -10.11 -0.30 -3.67
C ILE A 235 -9.94 -1.74 -3.16
N GLY A 236 -9.19 -2.57 -3.89
CA GLY A 236 -8.90 -3.95 -3.49
C GLY A 236 -8.19 -4.03 -2.13
N PHE A 237 -7.23 -3.13 -1.89
CA PHE A 237 -6.52 -2.98 -0.62
C PHE A 237 -7.44 -2.52 0.51
N VAL A 238 -8.28 -1.50 0.31
CA VAL A 238 -9.24 -1.05 1.33
C VAL A 238 -10.27 -2.14 1.67
N LYS A 239 -10.75 -2.88 0.67
CA LYS A 239 -11.60 -4.06 0.91
C LYS A 239 -10.85 -5.17 1.65
N HIS A 240 -9.52 -5.23 1.55
CA HIS A 240 -8.73 -6.18 2.33
C HIS A 240 -8.64 -5.75 3.79
N LEU A 241 -8.32 -4.48 4.08
CA LEU A 241 -8.29 -3.92 5.44
C LEU A 241 -9.59 -4.21 6.21
N TYR A 242 -10.73 -4.01 5.56
CA TYR A 242 -12.03 -4.32 6.15
C TYR A 242 -12.22 -5.82 6.42
N ARG A 243 -11.80 -6.69 5.51
CA ARG A 243 -11.92 -8.15 5.66
C ARG A 243 -10.98 -8.73 6.72
N THR A 244 -9.92 -8.01 7.06
CA THR A 244 -8.95 -8.39 8.09
C THR A 244 -9.14 -7.60 9.38
N GLU A 245 -10.30 -6.94 9.55
CA GLU A 245 -10.66 -6.21 10.77
C GLU A 245 -9.64 -5.11 11.17
N VAL A 246 -8.93 -4.55 10.17
CA VAL A 246 -8.02 -3.41 10.38
C VAL A 246 -8.81 -2.09 10.38
N ILE A 247 -9.94 -2.04 9.69
CA ILE A 247 -10.89 -0.93 9.73
C ILE A 247 -12.29 -1.46 9.99
N ASP A 248 -13.08 -0.76 10.80
CA ASP A 248 -14.42 -1.19 11.20
C ASP A 248 -15.49 -0.93 10.13
N GLN A 249 -15.28 0.06 9.26
CA GLN A 249 -16.27 0.50 8.28
C GLN A 249 -15.71 0.60 6.87
N LEU A 250 -16.45 0.02 5.93
CA LEU A 250 -16.13 0.15 4.52
C LEU A 250 -16.66 1.50 3.96
N PRO A 251 -15.85 2.27 3.21
CA PRO A 251 -16.31 3.52 2.60
C PRO A 251 -17.56 3.33 1.72
N ARG A 252 -18.60 4.14 1.95
CA ARG A 252 -19.92 3.98 1.30
C ARG A 252 -19.90 4.12 -0.23
N ASN A 253 -18.95 4.88 -0.77
CA ASN A 253 -18.81 5.12 -2.22
C ASN A 253 -17.90 4.09 -2.91
N ILE A 254 -17.39 3.07 -2.21
CA ILE A 254 -16.34 2.19 -2.73
C ILE A 254 -16.72 1.48 -4.04
N ASP A 255 -18.00 1.13 -4.20
CA ASP A 255 -18.49 0.45 -5.40
C ASP A 255 -18.92 1.41 -6.52
N THR A 256 -19.02 2.72 -6.23
CA THR A 256 -19.36 3.75 -7.22
C THR A 256 -18.14 4.40 -7.86
N LEU A 257 -16.97 4.29 -7.23
CA LEU A 257 -15.71 4.85 -7.73
C LEU A 257 -15.26 4.13 -9.01
N ARG A 258 -15.13 4.87 -10.09
CA ARG A 258 -14.73 4.34 -11.41
C ARG A 258 -14.02 5.40 -12.22
N ILE A 259 -13.09 4.96 -13.06
CA ILE A 259 -12.48 5.80 -14.10
C ILE A 259 -12.99 5.28 -15.43
N GLU A 260 -13.56 6.16 -16.24
CA GLU A 260 -14.05 5.82 -17.56
C GLU A 260 -12.87 5.56 -18.49
N VAL A 261 -12.80 4.33 -19.01
CA VAL A 261 -11.76 3.90 -19.95
C VAL A 261 -12.42 3.73 -21.30
N GLU A 262 -12.03 4.56 -22.26
CA GLU A 262 -12.39 4.37 -23.65
C GLU A 262 -11.69 3.12 -24.19
N ASP A 263 -12.44 2.28 -24.89
CA ASP A 263 -11.87 1.15 -25.60
C ASP A 263 -11.15 1.64 -26.85
N PRO A 264 -9.83 1.40 -26.98
CA PRO A 264 -9.08 1.86 -28.14
C PRO A 264 -9.51 1.08 -29.39
N ASP A 265 -9.36 1.71 -30.55
CA ASP A 265 -9.57 1.07 -31.85
C ASP A 265 -8.80 -0.24 -31.96
N ILE A 266 -9.40 -1.20 -32.66
CA ILE A 266 -8.82 -2.53 -32.83
C ILE A 266 -7.67 -2.44 -33.84
N GLU A 267 -6.46 -2.26 -33.32
CA GLU A 267 -5.24 -2.38 -34.13
C GLU A 267 -4.95 -3.85 -34.47
N ILE A 268 -4.79 -4.15 -35.76
CA ILE A 268 -4.38 -5.45 -36.31
C ILE A 268 -3.30 -5.28 -37.39
N PHE A 269 -2.60 -6.36 -37.72
CA PHE A 269 -1.70 -6.40 -38.86
C PHE A 269 -2.48 -6.54 -40.18
N THR A 270 -1.99 -5.92 -41.25
CA THR A 270 -2.47 -6.20 -42.61
C THR A 270 -1.83 -7.50 -43.13
N LYS A 271 -2.39 -8.06 -44.22
CA LYS A 271 -1.85 -9.28 -44.83
C LYS A 271 -0.42 -9.06 -45.36
N GLU A 272 -0.16 -7.87 -45.90
CA GLU A 272 1.13 -7.46 -46.44
C GLU A 272 2.17 -7.29 -45.33
N GLU A 273 1.78 -6.75 -44.17
CA GLU A 273 2.65 -6.68 -43.00
C GLU A 273 3.00 -8.10 -42.48
N ILE A 274 2.01 -8.99 -42.39
CA ILE A 274 2.25 -10.39 -42.01
C ILE A 274 3.20 -11.07 -43.01
N LYS A 275 2.96 -10.91 -44.32
CA LYS A 275 3.83 -11.44 -45.37
C LYS A 275 5.26 -10.94 -45.21
N THR A 276 5.44 -9.63 -45.03
CA THR A 276 6.74 -9.00 -44.78
C THR A 276 7.43 -9.60 -43.55
N LEU A 277 6.69 -9.87 -42.48
CA LEU A 277 7.23 -10.49 -41.27
C LEU A 277 7.61 -11.97 -41.48
N LEU A 278 6.88 -12.72 -42.30
CA LEU A 278 7.16 -14.14 -42.55
C LEU A 278 8.29 -14.33 -43.58
N GLU A 279 8.39 -13.45 -44.56
CA GLU A 279 9.42 -13.52 -45.61
C GLU A 279 10.73 -12.82 -45.21
N GLY A 280 10.67 -11.87 -44.29
CA GLY A 280 11.80 -11.02 -43.91
C GLY A 280 13.05 -11.76 -43.39
N PRO A 281 14.20 -11.05 -43.34
CA PRO A 281 15.50 -11.59 -42.92
C PRO A 281 15.54 -11.82 -41.39
N GLY A 282 14.96 -12.95 -40.97
CA GLY A 282 14.88 -13.37 -39.58
C GLY A 282 15.29 -14.81 -39.41
N ALA A 283 15.79 -15.14 -38.21
CA ALA A 283 16.01 -16.53 -37.85
C ALA A 283 14.68 -17.31 -37.99
N GLU A 284 14.73 -18.50 -38.59
CA GLU A 284 13.53 -19.33 -38.78
C GLU A 284 12.84 -19.65 -37.45
N ARG A 285 13.61 -19.70 -36.36
CA ARG A 285 13.07 -19.82 -35.00
C ARG A 285 12.11 -18.69 -34.62
N THR A 286 12.41 -17.45 -35.00
CA THR A 286 11.49 -16.34 -34.79
C THR A 286 10.25 -16.51 -35.67
N LYS A 287 10.41 -16.94 -36.93
CA LYS A 287 9.29 -17.22 -37.84
C LYS A 287 8.35 -18.29 -37.27
N LEU A 288 8.90 -19.35 -36.66
CA LEU A 288 8.12 -20.36 -35.92
C LEU A 288 7.23 -19.72 -34.85
N TYR A 289 7.77 -18.79 -34.06
CA TYR A 289 6.98 -18.11 -33.04
C TYR A 289 5.82 -17.32 -33.64
N LEU A 290 6.07 -16.56 -34.72
CA LEU A 290 5.01 -15.80 -35.39
C LEU A 290 3.94 -16.72 -35.96
N LEU A 291 4.35 -17.81 -36.62
CA LEU A 291 3.46 -18.81 -37.18
C LEU A 291 2.60 -19.48 -36.12
N LEU A 292 3.15 -19.90 -34.98
CA LEU A 292 2.35 -20.48 -33.89
C LEU A 292 1.37 -19.46 -33.28
N MET A 293 1.74 -18.18 -33.21
CA MET A 293 0.84 -17.12 -32.75
C MET A 293 -0.30 -16.84 -33.73
N LEU A 294 -0.08 -17.00 -35.04
CA LEU A 294 -1.09 -16.85 -36.09
C LEU A 294 -1.96 -18.11 -36.24
N ASN A 295 -1.35 -19.29 -36.26
CA ASN A 295 -1.99 -20.58 -36.49
C ASN A 295 -2.81 -21.05 -35.28
N CYS A 296 -2.32 -20.84 -34.06
CA CYS A 296 -2.95 -21.33 -32.83
C CYS A 296 -3.43 -20.21 -31.91
N GLY A 297 -3.29 -18.95 -32.34
CA GLY A 297 -3.64 -17.80 -31.52
C GLY A 297 -2.80 -17.69 -30.24
N TYR A 298 -1.60 -18.26 -30.15
CA TYR A 298 -0.85 -18.29 -28.88
C TYR A 298 -0.29 -16.92 -28.47
N TYR A 299 -0.08 -16.73 -27.17
CA TYR A 299 0.82 -15.70 -26.63
C TYR A 299 2.21 -16.29 -26.39
N ALA A 300 3.21 -15.42 -26.16
CA ALA A 300 4.57 -15.85 -25.82
C ALA A 300 4.65 -16.81 -24.62
N SER A 301 3.76 -16.66 -23.63
CA SER A 301 3.67 -17.60 -22.51
C SER A 301 3.14 -18.96 -22.93
N ASP A 302 2.15 -19.00 -23.83
CA ASP A 302 1.59 -20.27 -24.32
C ASP A 302 2.68 -21.03 -25.11
N LEU A 303 3.50 -20.33 -25.91
CA LEU A 303 4.67 -20.92 -26.58
C LEU A 303 5.69 -21.48 -25.59
N SER A 304 5.98 -20.74 -24.52
CA SER A 304 6.95 -21.15 -23.50
C SER A 304 6.50 -22.34 -22.65
N GLU A 305 5.18 -22.54 -22.56
CA GLU A 305 4.56 -23.57 -21.73
C GLU A 305 3.97 -24.69 -22.61
N LEU A 306 4.31 -24.76 -23.89
CA LEU A 306 3.91 -25.84 -24.78
C LEU A 306 4.68 -27.11 -24.40
N ARG A 307 3.96 -28.18 -24.08
CA ARG A 307 4.55 -29.45 -23.62
C ARG A 307 4.73 -30.45 -24.76
N GLN A 308 5.67 -31.36 -24.60
CA GLN A 308 5.96 -32.42 -25.59
C GLN A 308 4.74 -33.33 -25.83
N ASP A 309 3.94 -33.58 -24.79
CA ASP A 309 2.72 -34.41 -24.82
C ASP A 309 1.50 -33.69 -25.38
N GLU A 310 1.53 -32.36 -25.50
CA GLU A 310 0.48 -31.56 -26.16
C GLU A 310 0.65 -31.55 -27.68
N VAL A 311 1.78 -32.01 -28.23
CA VAL A 311 2.10 -31.99 -29.66
C VAL A 311 2.02 -33.40 -30.24
N ASP A 312 1.14 -33.59 -31.22
CA ASP A 312 1.17 -34.76 -32.07
C ASP A 312 2.27 -34.61 -33.13
N TRP A 313 3.42 -35.24 -32.87
CA TRP A 313 4.61 -35.18 -33.73
C TRP A 313 4.46 -35.96 -35.04
N ASN A 314 3.39 -36.74 -35.20
CA ASN A 314 3.09 -37.47 -36.43
C ASN A 314 2.08 -36.67 -37.27
N GLU A 315 0.93 -36.34 -36.69
CA GLU A 315 -0.19 -35.71 -37.40
C GLU A 315 -0.04 -34.19 -37.55
N GLY A 316 0.87 -33.56 -36.79
CA GLY A 316 1.06 -32.11 -36.84
C GLY A 316 -0.10 -31.37 -36.20
N ARG A 317 -0.49 -31.82 -35.00
CA ARG A 317 -1.56 -31.21 -34.21
C ARG A 317 -1.05 -30.73 -32.85
N ILE A 318 -1.71 -29.72 -32.29
CA ILE A 318 -1.50 -29.32 -30.90
C ILE A 318 -2.83 -29.37 -30.15
N LYS A 319 -2.91 -30.24 -29.16
CA LYS A 319 -4.07 -30.43 -28.27
C LYS A 319 -3.74 -29.90 -26.88
N ARG A 320 -4.41 -28.82 -26.45
CA ARG A 320 -4.16 -28.26 -25.12
C ARG A 320 -5.27 -27.37 -24.56
N LYS A 321 -5.27 -27.21 -23.23
CA LYS A 321 -5.97 -26.13 -22.54
C LYS A 321 -5.03 -24.95 -22.32
N ARG A 322 -5.49 -23.75 -22.64
CA ARG A 322 -4.72 -22.51 -22.44
C ARG A 322 -4.27 -22.35 -20.98
N THR A 323 -2.97 -22.15 -20.73
CA THR A 323 -2.41 -22.14 -19.37
C THR A 323 -3.02 -21.10 -18.45
N LYS A 324 -3.37 -19.92 -18.96
CA LYS A 324 -3.98 -18.86 -18.14
C LYS A 324 -5.27 -19.32 -17.47
N THR A 325 -6.04 -20.15 -18.16
CA THR A 325 -7.43 -20.48 -17.81
C THR A 325 -7.65 -21.99 -17.60
N ARG A 326 -6.63 -22.84 -17.79
CA ARG A 326 -6.63 -24.31 -17.63
C ARG A 326 -7.33 -24.83 -16.36
N LYS A 327 -7.29 -24.08 -15.25
CA LYS A 327 -7.93 -24.48 -13.98
C LYS A 327 -9.46 -24.39 -14.00
N HIS A 328 -10.04 -23.68 -14.98
CA HIS A 328 -11.49 -23.53 -15.08
C HIS A 328 -12.07 -24.69 -15.91
N LYS A 329 -13.01 -25.43 -15.30
CA LYS A 329 -13.64 -26.61 -15.92
C LYS A 329 -14.31 -26.30 -17.28
N GLN A 330 -14.83 -25.08 -17.44
CA GLN A 330 -15.57 -24.65 -18.63
C GLN A 330 -14.67 -24.26 -19.81
N VAL A 331 -13.35 -24.19 -19.63
CA VAL A 331 -12.43 -23.81 -20.71
C VAL A 331 -12.21 -25.01 -21.63
N PRO A 332 -12.42 -24.85 -22.95
CA PRO A 332 -12.23 -25.95 -23.89
C PRO A 332 -10.76 -26.35 -23.98
N GLU A 333 -10.54 -27.64 -24.26
CA GLU A 333 -9.28 -28.10 -24.83
C GLU A 333 -9.36 -27.86 -26.32
N THR A 334 -8.39 -27.13 -26.86
CA THR A 334 -8.35 -26.78 -28.27
C THR A 334 -7.45 -27.75 -29.00
N ASP A 335 -7.85 -28.16 -30.20
CA ASP A 335 -7.11 -29.08 -31.07
C ASP A 335 -6.81 -28.38 -32.42
N PHE A 336 -5.57 -27.91 -32.59
CA PHE A 336 -5.17 -27.17 -33.78
C PHE A 336 -4.45 -28.07 -34.77
N LYS A 337 -4.95 -28.17 -36.00
CA LYS A 337 -4.16 -28.65 -37.14
C LYS A 337 -3.14 -27.59 -37.54
N LEU A 338 -1.85 -27.96 -37.55
CA LEU A 338 -0.78 -27.03 -37.89
C LEU A 338 -0.59 -26.91 -39.40
N TRP A 339 -0.34 -25.69 -39.86
CA TRP A 339 0.11 -25.43 -41.22
C TRP A 339 1.44 -26.15 -41.49
N ASP A 340 1.72 -26.40 -42.76
CA ASP A 340 2.85 -27.25 -43.14
C ASP A 340 4.17 -26.70 -42.66
N LYS A 341 4.38 -25.41 -42.91
CA LYS A 341 5.58 -24.69 -42.48
C LYS A 341 5.67 -24.55 -40.96
N THR A 342 4.54 -24.35 -40.28
CA THR A 342 4.49 -24.27 -38.81
C THR A 342 5.01 -25.56 -38.19
N PHE A 343 4.52 -26.71 -38.66
CA PHE A 343 4.95 -28.00 -38.12
C PHE A 343 6.37 -28.37 -38.52
N GLU A 344 6.78 -28.08 -39.75
CA GLU A 344 8.16 -28.29 -40.22
C GLU A 344 9.15 -27.57 -39.28
N LEU A 345 8.90 -26.28 -39.01
CA LEU A 345 9.74 -25.51 -38.11
C LEU A 345 9.61 -25.97 -36.65
N LEU A 346 8.43 -26.40 -36.21
CA LEU A 346 8.24 -26.95 -34.87
C LEU A 346 9.05 -28.23 -34.66
N LYS A 347 9.11 -29.13 -35.65
CA LYS A 347 10.00 -30.30 -35.63
C LYS A 347 11.46 -29.90 -35.60
N LYS A 348 11.85 -28.95 -36.48
CA LYS A 348 13.24 -28.47 -36.57
C LYS A 348 13.76 -27.88 -35.26
N TYR A 349 12.92 -27.13 -34.56
CA TYR A 349 13.27 -26.46 -33.30
C TYR A 349 12.75 -27.17 -32.05
N ARG A 350 12.35 -28.43 -32.17
CA ARG A 350 11.92 -29.26 -31.05
C ARG A 350 13.04 -29.30 -30.00
N SER A 351 12.68 -29.00 -28.76
CA SER A 351 13.61 -29.11 -27.65
C SER A 351 13.92 -30.57 -27.32
N SER A 352 15.13 -30.82 -26.80
CA SER A 352 15.51 -32.08 -26.17
C SER A 352 14.99 -32.22 -24.73
N ASP A 353 14.39 -31.16 -24.18
CA ASP A 353 13.75 -31.20 -22.87
C ASP A 353 12.57 -32.21 -22.86
N LYS A 354 12.46 -32.97 -21.75
CA LYS A 354 11.45 -34.02 -21.60
C LYS A 354 10.03 -33.47 -21.47
N GLU A 355 9.88 -32.27 -20.92
CA GLU A 355 8.59 -31.66 -20.65
C GLU A 355 8.21 -30.62 -21.71
N TRP A 356 9.11 -29.70 -22.05
CA TRP A 356 8.80 -28.54 -22.89
C TRP A 356 9.13 -28.81 -24.36
N ALA A 357 8.19 -28.52 -25.26
CA ALA A 357 8.41 -28.64 -26.71
C ALA A 357 9.39 -27.58 -27.24
N LEU A 358 9.45 -26.41 -26.59
CA LEU A 358 10.30 -25.28 -26.98
C LEU A 358 11.01 -24.67 -25.76
N THR A 359 12.33 -24.54 -25.85
CA THR A 359 13.20 -23.93 -24.81
C THR A 359 14.13 -22.89 -25.43
N ASN A 360 14.84 -22.07 -24.67
CA ASN A 360 15.94 -21.26 -25.21
C ASN A 360 17.15 -22.13 -25.56
N ASP A 361 18.23 -21.50 -26.03
CA ASP A 361 19.48 -22.20 -26.40
C ASP A 361 20.19 -22.85 -25.19
N GLU A 362 19.81 -22.47 -23.97
CA GLU A 362 20.30 -23.06 -22.71
C GLU A 362 19.38 -24.16 -22.16
N GLY A 363 18.36 -24.60 -22.91
CA GLY A 363 17.39 -25.60 -22.46
C GLY A 363 16.35 -25.11 -21.44
N ARG A 364 16.26 -23.80 -21.20
CA ARG A 364 15.32 -23.20 -20.22
C ARG A 364 14.05 -22.69 -20.91
N GLN A 365 12.95 -22.53 -20.16
CA GLN A 365 11.70 -21.95 -20.70
C GLN A 365 11.91 -20.58 -21.39
N LEU A 366 11.17 -20.34 -22.47
CA LEU A 366 11.25 -19.13 -23.30
C LEU A 366 10.78 -17.87 -22.55
N VAL A 367 9.80 -18.02 -21.65
CA VAL A 367 9.26 -16.96 -20.80
C VAL A 367 9.38 -17.39 -19.34
N ARG A 368 10.13 -16.62 -18.55
CA ARG A 368 10.33 -16.87 -17.12
C ARG A 368 9.98 -15.63 -16.33
N ARG A 369 9.29 -15.82 -15.22
CA ARG A 369 8.99 -14.77 -14.25
C ARG A 369 9.31 -15.28 -12.86
N ALA A 370 10.08 -14.51 -12.11
CA ALA A 370 10.44 -14.84 -10.74
C ALA A 370 10.42 -13.56 -9.90
N VAL A 371 10.08 -13.71 -8.62
CA VAL A 371 10.31 -12.65 -7.64
C VAL A 371 11.75 -12.78 -7.18
N THR A 372 12.52 -11.71 -7.25
CA THR A 372 13.91 -11.64 -6.79
C THR A 372 13.97 -11.37 -5.29
N ASP A 373 15.15 -11.55 -4.69
CA ASP A 373 15.37 -11.37 -3.26
C ASP A 373 15.08 -9.92 -2.80
N ASP A 374 15.26 -8.94 -3.70
CA ASP A 374 14.90 -7.53 -3.49
C ASP A 374 13.40 -7.23 -3.66
N GLY A 375 12.56 -8.24 -3.82
CA GLY A 375 11.11 -8.11 -3.93
C GLY A 375 10.61 -7.66 -5.29
N LYS A 376 11.49 -7.46 -6.28
CA LYS A 376 11.10 -7.11 -7.64
C LYS A 376 10.71 -8.36 -8.43
N VAL A 377 10.00 -8.15 -9.53
CA VAL A 377 9.65 -9.24 -10.45
C VAL A 377 10.55 -9.19 -11.67
N SER A 378 11.50 -10.12 -11.74
CA SER A 378 12.31 -10.34 -12.94
C SER A 378 11.49 -11.05 -14.00
N THR A 379 11.55 -10.55 -15.23
CA THR A 379 10.89 -11.16 -16.40
C THR A 379 11.88 -11.33 -17.53
N THR A 380 12.03 -12.57 -18.00
CA THR A 380 12.73 -12.87 -19.25
C THR A 380 11.70 -13.36 -20.26
N ASN A 381 11.63 -12.73 -21.43
CA ASN A 381 10.77 -13.14 -22.53
C ASN A 381 11.59 -13.20 -23.82
N ASN A 382 12.10 -14.39 -24.14
CA ASN A 382 12.95 -14.62 -25.30
C ASN A 382 12.19 -14.44 -26.62
N VAL A 383 10.89 -14.73 -26.65
CA VAL A 383 10.04 -14.57 -27.84
C VAL A 383 9.91 -13.09 -28.19
N THR A 384 9.53 -12.24 -27.22
CA THR A 384 9.41 -10.80 -27.44
C THR A 384 10.76 -10.18 -27.82
N LYS A 385 11.85 -10.54 -27.13
CA LYS A 385 13.20 -10.05 -27.49
C LYS A 385 13.62 -10.49 -28.90
N ALA A 386 13.28 -11.71 -29.32
CA ALA A 386 13.56 -12.19 -30.67
C ALA A 386 12.76 -11.41 -31.72
N TYR A 387 11.49 -11.13 -31.45
CA TYR A 387 10.64 -10.31 -32.29
C TYR A 387 11.13 -8.85 -32.40
N GLU A 388 11.50 -8.21 -31.29
CA GLU A 388 12.03 -6.83 -31.28
C GLU A 388 13.32 -6.71 -32.09
N ARG A 389 14.22 -7.70 -31.98
CA ARG A 389 15.43 -7.74 -32.82
C ARG A 389 15.09 -7.96 -34.29
N PHE A 390 14.09 -8.79 -34.55
CA PHE A 390 13.62 -9.08 -35.90
C PHE A 390 13.03 -7.83 -36.57
N THR A 391 12.10 -7.14 -35.91
CA THR A 391 11.47 -5.93 -36.47
C THR A 391 12.44 -4.78 -36.69
N LYS A 392 13.46 -4.65 -35.83
CA LYS A 392 14.57 -3.69 -36.04
C LYS A 392 15.36 -4.00 -37.32
N ARG A 393 15.52 -5.27 -37.69
CA ARG A 393 16.24 -5.69 -38.90
C ARG A 393 15.41 -5.56 -40.17
N THR A 394 14.09 -5.77 -40.07
CA THR A 394 13.18 -5.64 -41.22
C THR A 394 12.86 -4.18 -41.57
N LYS A 395 13.38 -3.19 -40.82
CA LYS A 395 13.15 -1.75 -41.01
C LYS A 395 11.65 -1.37 -41.12
N VAL A 396 10.78 -2.11 -40.44
CA VAL A 396 9.37 -1.74 -40.34
C VAL A 396 9.28 -0.45 -39.52
N GLU A 397 8.82 0.64 -40.14
CA GLU A 397 8.86 2.00 -39.56
C GLU A 397 8.15 2.11 -38.21
N LYS A 398 7.07 1.33 -38.02
CA LYS A 398 6.30 1.28 -36.77
C LYS A 398 5.98 -0.17 -36.41
N PRO A 399 6.87 -0.86 -35.67
CA PRO A 399 6.64 -2.24 -35.30
C PRO A 399 5.48 -2.35 -34.30
N LYS A 400 4.39 -2.93 -34.77
CA LYS A 400 3.22 -3.31 -33.98
C LYS A 400 3.60 -4.29 -32.87
N ALA A 401 2.84 -4.29 -31.77
CA ALA A 401 3.12 -5.19 -30.66
C ALA A 401 2.92 -6.66 -31.06
N LEU A 402 3.84 -7.55 -30.65
CA LEU A 402 3.80 -8.99 -30.97
C LEU A 402 2.44 -9.65 -30.67
N MET A 403 1.78 -9.23 -29.58
CA MET A 403 0.50 -9.77 -29.17
C MET A 403 -0.65 -9.51 -30.16
N LEU A 404 -0.48 -8.55 -31.09
CA LEU A 404 -1.46 -8.25 -32.12
C LEU A 404 -1.54 -9.34 -33.20
N LEU A 405 -0.56 -10.25 -33.31
CA LEU A 405 -0.67 -11.41 -34.21
C LEU A 405 -1.87 -12.29 -33.87
N ARG A 406 -2.05 -12.61 -32.58
CA ARG A 406 -3.22 -13.35 -32.10
C ARG A 406 -4.52 -12.63 -32.42
N LYS A 407 -4.57 -11.30 -32.22
CA LYS A 407 -5.76 -10.50 -32.55
C LYS A 407 -6.02 -10.51 -34.06
N THR A 408 -4.99 -10.35 -34.87
CA THR A 408 -5.06 -10.37 -36.33
C THR A 408 -5.63 -11.70 -36.82
N ALA A 409 -5.09 -12.81 -36.34
CA ALA A 409 -5.59 -14.15 -36.68
C ALA A 409 -7.06 -14.33 -36.28
N ALA A 410 -7.43 -13.93 -35.06
CA ALA A 410 -8.81 -14.04 -34.60
C ALA A 410 -9.79 -13.13 -35.37
N THR A 411 -9.38 -11.90 -35.69
CA THR A 411 -10.18 -10.98 -36.50
C THR A 411 -10.34 -11.47 -37.93
N GLU A 412 -9.28 -12.01 -38.53
CA GLU A 412 -9.35 -12.60 -39.87
C GLU A 412 -10.28 -13.84 -39.86
N LEU A 413 -10.11 -14.73 -38.88
CA LEU A 413 -10.98 -15.89 -38.67
C LEU A 413 -12.46 -15.49 -38.54
N ALA A 414 -12.74 -14.42 -37.79
CA ALA A 414 -14.10 -13.93 -37.57
C ALA A 414 -14.83 -13.47 -38.84
N LYS A 415 -14.11 -13.19 -39.94
CA LYS A 415 -14.72 -12.79 -41.21
C LYS A 415 -15.54 -13.91 -41.85
N LYS A 416 -15.16 -15.17 -41.64
CA LYS A 416 -15.82 -16.34 -42.24
C LYS A 416 -16.27 -17.39 -41.22
N HIS A 417 -15.54 -17.56 -40.12
CA HIS A 417 -15.73 -18.61 -39.11
C HIS A 417 -15.88 -17.99 -37.71
N LYS A 418 -16.87 -17.10 -37.54
CA LYS A 418 -17.08 -16.32 -36.31
C LYS A 418 -17.38 -17.19 -35.08
N ASP A 419 -18.08 -18.28 -35.29
CA ASP A 419 -18.41 -19.33 -34.31
C ASP A 419 -17.17 -20.07 -33.78
N CYS A 420 -16.11 -20.17 -34.58
CA CYS A 420 -14.85 -20.80 -34.19
C CYS A 420 -13.93 -19.90 -33.36
N VAL A 421 -14.19 -18.60 -33.25
CA VAL A 421 -13.24 -17.62 -32.68
C VAL A 421 -12.97 -17.84 -31.19
N ASP A 422 -14.03 -18.08 -30.40
CA ASP A 422 -13.84 -18.28 -28.95
C ASP A 422 -13.12 -19.60 -28.65
N TYR A 423 -13.39 -20.65 -29.45
CA TYR A 423 -12.67 -21.91 -29.40
C TYR A 423 -11.19 -21.71 -29.82
N PHE A 424 -10.92 -21.03 -30.94
CA PHE A 424 -9.57 -20.66 -31.39
C PHE A 424 -8.79 -19.87 -30.32
N LEU A 425 -9.47 -19.01 -29.56
CA LEU A 425 -8.86 -18.23 -28.48
C LEU A 425 -8.74 -19.01 -27.16
N GLY A 426 -9.35 -20.19 -27.04
CA GLY A 426 -9.42 -20.94 -25.79
C GLY A 426 -10.11 -20.14 -24.68
N HIS A 427 -11.14 -19.38 -25.04
CA HIS A 427 -11.95 -18.61 -24.10
C HIS A 427 -12.99 -19.49 -23.42
N ALA A 428 -13.28 -19.19 -22.15
CA ALA A 428 -14.41 -19.84 -21.49
C ALA A 428 -15.72 -19.27 -22.09
N PRO A 429 -16.70 -20.12 -22.43
CA PRO A 429 -17.99 -19.67 -22.92
C PRO A 429 -18.66 -18.78 -21.87
N THR A 430 -19.05 -17.57 -22.27
CA THR A 430 -19.64 -16.59 -21.35
C THR A 430 -21.15 -16.74 -21.26
N LYS A 431 -21.82 -17.08 -22.38
CA LYS A 431 -23.29 -17.26 -22.41
C LYS A 431 -23.68 -18.72 -22.18
N LEU A 432 -24.90 -18.92 -21.69
CA LEU A 432 -25.45 -20.26 -21.46
C LEU A 432 -25.61 -21.06 -22.77
N SER A 433 -25.93 -20.38 -23.88
CA SER A 433 -25.92 -20.94 -25.23
C SER A 433 -24.54 -21.49 -25.59
N ASP A 434 -23.49 -20.72 -25.27
CA ASP A 434 -22.12 -21.06 -25.65
C ASP A 434 -21.62 -22.28 -24.86
N LYS A 435 -22.12 -22.46 -23.64
CA LYS A 435 -21.80 -23.61 -22.78
C LYS A 435 -22.37 -24.93 -23.28
N ARG A 436 -23.42 -24.91 -24.10
CA ARG A 436 -24.14 -26.11 -24.55
C ARG A 436 -23.86 -26.48 -26.01
N TYR A 437 -23.33 -25.57 -26.83
CA TYR A 437 -23.28 -25.74 -28.29
C TYR A 437 -21.96 -25.33 -29.00
N VAL A 438 -20.87 -24.97 -28.30
CA VAL A 438 -19.72 -24.24 -28.91
C VAL A 438 -18.38 -24.98 -28.84
N ILE A 439 -18.38 -26.32 -28.87
CA ILE A 439 -17.19 -27.02 -29.38
C ILE A 439 -17.50 -27.26 -30.86
N PRO A 440 -16.88 -26.50 -31.79
CA PRO A 440 -17.07 -26.76 -33.21
C PRO A 440 -16.66 -28.20 -33.52
N ASP A 441 -17.32 -28.81 -34.52
CA ASP A 441 -16.88 -30.10 -35.01
C ASP A 441 -15.40 -30.02 -35.41
N HIS A 442 -14.63 -31.07 -35.12
CA HIS A 442 -13.19 -31.06 -35.37
C HIS A 442 -12.87 -30.83 -36.86
N ALA A 443 -13.66 -31.38 -37.77
CA ALA A 443 -13.46 -31.20 -39.21
C ALA A 443 -13.77 -29.76 -39.63
N ASP A 444 -14.84 -29.17 -39.09
CA ASP A 444 -15.19 -27.77 -39.35
C ASP A 444 -14.12 -26.80 -38.83
N PHE A 445 -13.57 -27.08 -37.65
CA PHE A 445 -12.48 -26.27 -37.10
C PHE A 445 -11.19 -26.41 -37.93
N ASP A 446 -10.87 -27.61 -38.40
CA ASP A 446 -9.71 -27.82 -39.28
C ASP A 446 -9.87 -27.07 -40.60
N LEU A 447 -11.06 -27.05 -41.19
CA LEU A 447 -11.37 -26.25 -42.37
C LEU A 447 -11.19 -24.76 -42.09
N ALA A 448 -11.63 -24.28 -40.93
CA ALA A 448 -11.46 -22.89 -40.51
C ALA A 448 -9.98 -22.51 -40.33
N VAL A 449 -9.18 -23.38 -39.72
CA VAL A 449 -7.73 -23.18 -39.54
C VAL A 449 -6.97 -23.25 -40.87
N LYS A 450 -7.38 -24.14 -41.78
CA LYS A 450 -6.83 -24.21 -43.14
C LYS A 450 -7.14 -22.93 -43.91
N TRP A 451 -8.40 -22.49 -43.91
CA TRP A 451 -8.82 -21.24 -44.55
C TRP A 451 -8.06 -20.03 -44.00
N LEU A 452 -7.81 -19.98 -42.69
CA LEU A 452 -7.00 -18.93 -42.06
C LEU A 452 -5.56 -18.94 -42.58
N GLY A 453 -4.97 -20.12 -42.77
CA GLY A 453 -3.64 -20.28 -43.37
C GLY A 453 -3.57 -19.71 -44.78
N GLU A 454 -4.58 -19.96 -45.61
CA GLU A 454 -4.68 -19.39 -46.96
C GLU A 454 -4.65 -17.84 -46.95
N GLN A 455 -5.22 -17.20 -45.93
CA GLN A 455 -5.18 -15.73 -45.79
C GLN A 455 -3.78 -15.18 -45.54
N PHE A 456 -2.85 -16.02 -45.11
CA PHE A 456 -1.46 -15.68 -44.82
C PHE A 456 -0.46 -16.47 -45.68
N GLU A 457 -0.91 -17.04 -46.80
CA GLU A 457 -0.09 -17.84 -47.72
C GLU A 457 0.57 -19.08 -47.06
N GLN A 458 -0.08 -19.65 -46.03
CA GLN A 458 0.37 -20.85 -45.31
C GLN A 458 -0.52 -22.05 -45.63
N LYS A 459 0.01 -23.01 -46.41
CA LYS A 459 -0.72 -24.21 -46.82
C LYS A 459 -0.76 -25.29 -45.75
N THR A 460 -1.75 -26.18 -45.87
CA THR A 460 -1.92 -27.38 -45.04
C THR A 460 -2.37 -28.52 -45.95
N ASP A 461 -1.38 -29.15 -46.59
CA ASP A 461 -1.58 -30.20 -47.60
C ASP A 461 -1.42 -31.61 -47.02
N ARG A 462 -0.92 -31.74 -45.78
CA ARG A 462 -0.74 -33.01 -45.06
C ARG A 462 -2.02 -33.61 -44.47
#